data_AF-A0A8D7FG89-F1
#
_entry.id   AF-A0A8D7FG89-F1
#
_cell.length_a   1.000
_cell.length_b   1.000
_cell.length_c   1.000
_cell.angle_alpha   90.00
_cell.angle_beta   90.00
_cell.angle_gamma   90.00
#
_symmetry.space_group_name_H-M   'P 1'
#
loop_
_entity.id
_entity.type
_entity.pdbx_description
1 polymer ?
#
loop_
_entity_poly.entity_id
_entity_poly.type
_entity_poly.pdbx_seq_one_letter_code
_entity_poly.pdbx_strand_id
1 'polypeptide(L)' 'MAKSCKGLAMELVKCLSESDCVKVDKRSYRECAGEKVPSISSECVGLRETYFNCKRGQACYTGNLILVDMRARIRGNKGY' A
#
# COMPACT_ATOMS: atom_id res chain seq x y z
N MET A 1 -6.23 6.99 -12.75
CA MET A 1 -5.42 8.04 -12.10
C MET A 1 -4.33 7.36 -11.27
N ALA A 2 -3.07 7.38 -11.70
CA ALA A 2 -1.99 6.79 -10.89
C ALA A 2 -1.75 7.68 -9.66
N LYS A 3 -2.26 7.29 -8.48
CA LYS A 3 -1.88 7.95 -7.23
C LYS A 3 -0.36 7.78 -7.09
N SER A 4 0.38 8.89 -7.07
CA SER A 4 1.82 8.86 -6.82
C SER A 4 2.10 8.21 -5.45
N CYS A 5 3.26 7.56 -5.27
CA CYS A 5 3.58 6.92 -3.98
C CYS A 5 3.53 7.89 -2.79
N LYS A 6 3.73 9.19 -3.03
CA LYS A 6 3.51 10.25 -2.03
C LYS A 6 2.05 10.35 -1.59
N GLY A 7 1.09 10.22 -2.51
CA GLY A 7 -0.35 10.20 -2.18
C GLY A 7 -0.72 8.97 -1.37
N LEU A 8 -0.18 7.79 -1.72
CA LEU A 8 -0.37 6.57 -0.94
C LEU A 8 0.25 6.69 0.46
N ALA A 9 1.40 7.35 0.61
CA ALA A 9 1.99 7.61 1.91
C ALA A 9 1.08 8.49 2.79
N MET A 10 0.52 9.56 2.23
CA MET A 10 -0.41 10.44 2.96
C MET A 10 -1.67 9.70 3.38
N GLU A 11 -2.22 8.86 2.50
CA GLU A 11 -3.42 8.06 2.78
C GLU A 11 -3.16 7.00 3.86
N LEU A 12 -2.00 6.35 3.83
CA LEU A 12 -1.57 5.41 4.86
C LEU A 12 -1.38 6.09 6.22
N VAL A 13 -0.74 7.27 6.27
CA VAL A 13 -0.56 8.03 7.51
C VAL A 13 -1.90 8.45 8.09
N LYS A 14 -2.84 8.92 7.25
CA LYS A 14 -4.19 9.25 7.68
C LYS A 14 -4.88 8.04 8.31
N CYS A 15 -4.83 6.89 7.63
CA CYS A 15 -5.44 5.64 8.12
C CYS A 15 -4.85 5.20 9.46
N LEU A 16 -3.52 5.23 9.60
CA LEU A 16 -2.85 4.90 10.85
C LEU A 16 -3.16 5.91 11.95
N SER A 17 -3.35 7.19 11.63
CA SER A 17 -3.72 8.21 12.61
C SER A 17 -5.11 7.98 13.21
N GLU A 18 -5.98 7.28 12.50
CA GLU A 18 -7.31 6.93 12.97
C GLU A 18 -7.34 5.61 13.76
N SER A 19 -6.29 4.79 13.62
CA SER A 19 -6.16 3.48 14.26
C SER A 19 -5.74 3.52 15.73
N ASP A 20 -6.05 2.46 16.45
CA ASP A 20 -5.78 2.32 17.88
C ASP A 20 -4.28 2.29 18.18
N CYS A 21 -3.45 1.75 17.29
CA CYS A 21 -2.00 1.74 17.49
C CYS A 21 -1.39 3.15 17.67
N VAL A 22 -1.93 4.17 16.99
CA VAL A 22 -1.46 5.57 17.15
C VAL A 22 -2.25 6.28 18.25
N LYS A 23 -3.56 6.08 18.32
CA LYS A 23 -4.43 6.79 19.28
C LYS A 23 -4.31 6.27 20.71
N VAL A 24 -4.28 4.94 20.88
CA VAL A 24 -4.27 4.24 22.16
C VAL A 24 -2.83 3.98 22.59
N ASP A 25 -2.05 3.28 21.77
CA ASP A 25 -0.68 2.89 22.14
C ASP A 25 0.34 4.03 21.99
N LYS A 26 -0.04 5.16 21.38
CA LYS A 26 0.84 6.31 21.09
C LYS A 26 2.15 5.93 20.40
N ARG A 27 2.14 4.84 19.63
CA ARG A 27 3.30 4.37 18.89
C ARG A 27 3.55 5.23 17.66
N SER A 28 4.78 5.18 17.17
CA SER A 28 5.10 5.87 15.92
C SER A 28 4.38 5.22 14.74
N TYR A 29 4.03 6.01 13.73
CA TYR A 29 3.42 5.50 12.48
C TYR A 29 4.23 4.37 11.83
N ARG A 30 5.56 4.37 12.03
CA ARG A 30 6.45 3.34 11.48
C ARG A 30 6.29 2.00 12.19
N GLU A 31 6.02 2.02 13.50
CA GLU A 31 5.70 0.82 14.30
C GLU A 31 4.32 0.29 13.90
N CYS A 32 3.32 1.17 13.83
CA CYS A 32 1.96 0.81 13.45
C CYS A 32 1.85 0.32 12.00
N ALA A 33 2.69 0.83 11.11
CA ALA A 33 2.79 0.32 9.74
C ALA A 33 3.34 -1.12 9.71
N GLY A 34 4.03 -1.61 10.74
CA GLY A 34 4.49 -3.00 10.85
C GLY A 34 3.47 -3.96 11.48
N GLU A 35 2.48 -3.43 12.20
CA GLU A 35 1.50 -4.23 12.94
C GLU A 35 0.42 -4.87 12.04
N LYS A 36 -0.31 -5.84 12.56
CA LYS A 36 -1.39 -6.54 11.85
C LYS A 36 -2.73 -6.29 12.54
N VAL A 37 -3.82 -6.67 11.88
CA VAL A 37 -5.17 -6.72 12.47
C VAL A 37 -5.09 -7.51 13.79
N PRO A 38 -5.66 -7.02 14.92
CA PRO A 38 -6.67 -5.95 15.03
C PRO A 38 -6.15 -4.52 15.29
N SER A 39 -4.86 -4.28 15.54
CA SER A 39 -4.33 -2.96 15.92
C SER A 39 -4.52 -1.87 14.84
N ILE A 40 -4.70 -2.29 13.60
CA ILE A 40 -4.95 -1.45 12.43
C ILE A 40 -6.05 -2.06 11.55
N SER A 41 -6.86 -1.22 10.90
CA SER A 41 -7.93 -1.66 9.99
C SER A 41 -7.37 -2.41 8.78
N SER A 42 -8.15 -3.36 8.25
CA SER A 42 -7.85 -4.10 7.02
C SER A 42 -7.65 -3.17 5.81
N GLU A 43 -8.32 -2.01 5.80
CA GLU A 43 -8.12 -0.97 4.79
C GLU A 43 -6.71 -0.36 4.86
N CYS A 44 -6.21 -0.08 6.07
CA CYS A 44 -4.84 0.41 6.26
C CYS A 44 -3.80 -0.63 5.82
N VAL A 45 -4.08 -1.92 6.02
CA VAL A 45 -3.23 -3.01 5.55
C VAL A 45 -3.14 -3.03 4.03
N GLY A 46 -4.26 -2.85 3.33
CA GLY A 46 -4.28 -2.75 1.87
C GLY A 46 -3.53 -1.53 1.34
N LEU A 47 -3.69 -0.36 1.98
CA LEU A 47 -2.93 0.85 1.66
C LEU A 47 -1.43 0.66 1.87
N ARG A 48 -1.05 -0.02 2.95
CA ARG A 48 0.33 -0.37 3.23
C ARG A 48 0.92 -1.24 2.13
N GLU A 49 0.25 -2.33 1.76
CA GLU A 49 0.73 -3.20 0.69
C GLU A 49 0.85 -2.44 -0.63
N THR A 50 -0.14 -1.59 -0.94
CA THR A 50 -0.11 -0.75 -2.13
C THR A 50 1.02 0.27 -2.09
N TYR A 51 1.28 0.90 -0.94
CA TYR A 51 2.40 1.82 -0.74
C TYR A 51 3.75 1.12 -0.87
N PHE A 52 3.92 -0.07 -0.27
CA PHE A 52 5.14 -0.87 -0.42
C PHE A 52 5.33 -1.35 -1.85
N ASN A 53 4.27 -1.77 -2.53
CA ASN A 53 4.30 -2.11 -3.95
C ASN A 53 4.58 -0.90 -4.82
N CYS A 54 4.12 0.29 -4.45
CA CYS A 54 4.45 1.53 -5.13
C CYS A 54 5.93 1.90 -4.93
N LYS A 55 6.44 1.79 -3.70
CA LYS A 55 7.84 2.04 -3.36
C LYS A 55 8.78 1.02 -4.03
N ARG A 56 8.39 -0.26 -4.06
CA ARG A 56 9.10 -1.34 -4.78
C ARG A 56 8.98 -1.19 -6.30
N GLY A 57 7.81 -0.78 -6.78
CA GLY A 57 7.55 -0.47 -8.18
C GLY A 57 8.38 0.71 -8.68
N GLN A 58 8.52 1.77 -7.88
CA GLN A 58 9.45 2.88 -8.13
C GLN A 58 10.89 2.41 -8.33
N ALA A 59 11.36 1.42 -7.58
CA ALA A 59 12.67 0.80 -7.76
C ALA A 59 12.76 -0.09 -9.02
N CYS A 60 11.65 -0.45 -9.64
CA CYS A 60 11.57 -1.27 -10.86
C CYS A 60 11.47 -0.43 -12.15
N TYR A 61 11.14 0.87 -12.06
CA TYR A 61 11.12 1.76 -13.24
C TYR A 61 12.53 2.17 -13.71
N THR A 62 13.55 2.03 -12.87
CA THR A 62 14.94 2.40 -13.20
C THR A 62 15.86 1.21 -13.51
N GLY A 63 15.32 0.00 -13.64
CA GLY A 63 16.11 -1.18 -13.96
C GLY A 63 15.30 -2.20 -14.74
N ASN A 64 15.42 -2.14 -16.06
CA ASN A 64 15.10 -3.20 -17.02
C ASN A 64 13.73 -3.89 -16.86
N LEU A 65 12.82 -3.51 -17.75
CA LEU A 65 11.53 -4.16 -18.05
C LEU A 65 11.62 -5.69 -18.04
N ILE A 66 11.24 -6.33 -16.93
CA ILE A 66 10.59 -7.64 -16.94
C ILE A 66 9.35 -7.57 -16.04
N LEU A 67 8.22 -7.71 -16.71
CA LEU A 67 6.85 -7.75 -16.21
C LEU A 67 6.70 -8.74 -15.04
N VAL A 68 6.34 -8.23 -13.85
CA VAL A 68 5.46 -8.98 -12.94
C VAL A 68 4.19 -8.16 -12.73
N ASP A 69 3.54 -7.83 -13.85
CA ASP A 69 2.08 -7.82 -13.89
C ASP A 69 1.59 -9.25 -14.18
N MET A 70 1.83 -10.15 -13.21
CA MET A 70 1.23 -11.49 -13.18
C MET A 70 -0.06 -11.49 -12.34
N ARG A 71 -0.86 -10.42 -12.41
CA ARG A 71 -2.25 -10.45 -11.92
C ARG A 71 -3.29 -9.79 -12.85
N ALA A 72 -2.91 -9.04 -13.90
CA ALA A 72 -3.90 -8.43 -14.79
C ALA A 72 -3.89 -8.88 -16.27
N ARG A 73 -3.13 -9.92 -16.65
CA ARG A 73 -3.13 -10.44 -18.04
C ARG A 73 -3.76 -11.82 -18.28
N ILE A 74 -4.28 -12.49 -17.25
CA ILE A 74 -5.04 -13.75 -17.38
C ILE A 74 -6.55 -13.51 -17.16
N ARG A 75 -7.14 -12.49 -17.76
CA ARG A 75 -8.57 -12.54 -18.13
C ARG A 75 -8.68 -11.84 -19.47
N GLY A 76 -8.68 -12.66 -20.51
CA GLY A 76 -8.76 -12.25 -21.89
C GLY A 76 -9.89 -11.24 -22.11
N ASN A 77 -9.64 -10.39 -23.10
CA ASN A 77 -10.63 -9.51 -23.70
C ASN A 77 -11.92 -10.29 -23.99
N LYS A 78 -12.97 -10.10 -23.17
CA LYS A 78 -14.32 -10.50 -23.56
C LYS A 78 -14.95 -9.26 -24.19
N GLY A 79 -14.75 -9.15 -25.50
CA GLY A 79 -15.49 -8.20 -26.30
C GLY A 79 -16.98 -8.53 -26.23
N TYR A 80 -17.78 -7.56 -25.80
CA TYR A 80 -18.87 -6.94 -26.54
C TYR A 80 -19.33 -5.71 -25.74
#